data_AF-A0A9N9KFU1-F1
#
_entry.id   AF-A0A9N9KFU1-F1
#
_cell.length_a   1.000
_cell.length_b   1.000
_cell.length_c   1.000
_cell.angle_alpha   90.00
_cell.angle_beta   90.00
_cell.angle_gamma   90.00
#
_symmetry.space_group_name_H-M   'P 1'
#
loop_
_entity.id
_entity.type
_entity.pdbx_description
1 polymer ?
#
loop_
_entity_poly.entity_id
_entity_poly.type
_entity_poly.pdbx_seq_one_letter_code
_entity_poly.pdbx_strand_id
1 'polypeptide(L)'
;NIFATRLQQKKTRQWTAREKLFIISYLENVPGASVRGTADKFQIQPKQIRDWRNKRQELLLAQPHVKRLNSGSRPNFPELEAELAEW
;
A
#
# COMPACT_ATOMS: atom_id res chain seq x y z
N ASN A 1 28.26 0.49 -28.34
CA ASN A 1 27.78 -0.87 -28.03
C ASN A 1 27.19 -0.89 -26.62
N ILE A 2 25.87 -1.00 -26.52
CA ILE A 2 25.08 -1.69 -25.49
C ILE A 2 25.31 -1.28 -24.01
N PHE A 3 24.97 -0.04 -23.61
CA PHE A 3 24.59 0.25 -22.21
C PHE A 3 23.07 0.35 -22.01
N ALA A 4 22.29 -0.02 -23.02
CA ALA A 4 20.86 -0.25 -22.87
C ALA A 4 20.61 -1.66 -22.33
N THR A 5 21.16 -1.99 -21.16
CA THR A 5 20.59 -3.07 -20.35
C THR A 5 19.20 -2.59 -19.96
N ARG A 6 18.23 -3.05 -20.73
CA ARG A 6 16.79 -2.94 -20.49
C ARG A 6 16.56 -3.49 -19.08
N LEU A 7 16.64 -2.60 -18.07
CA LEU A 7 16.20 -2.85 -16.71
C LEU A 7 14.75 -3.29 -16.87
N GLN A 8 14.51 -4.60 -16.90
CA GLN A 8 13.17 -5.14 -16.77
C GLN A 8 12.72 -4.59 -15.42
N GLN A 9 11.91 -3.53 -15.44
CA GLN A 9 11.39 -2.93 -14.23
C GLN A 9 10.60 -4.04 -13.56
N LYS A 10 11.21 -4.66 -12.54
CA LYS A 10 10.62 -5.72 -11.76
C LYS A 10 9.28 -5.16 -11.30
N LYS A 11 8.16 -5.67 -11.82
CA LYS A 11 6.82 -5.14 -11.52
C LYS A 11 6.70 -5.13 -10.00
N THR A 12 6.81 -3.95 -9.40
CA THR A 12 6.73 -3.81 -7.96
C THR A 12 5.29 -4.09 -7.58
N ARG A 13 5.08 -5.08 -6.72
CA ARG A 13 3.75 -5.38 -6.19
C ARG A 13 3.17 -4.09 -5.61
N GLN A 14 1.99 -3.71 -6.09
CA GLN A 14 1.22 -2.61 -5.53
C GLN A 14 0.34 -3.17 -4.42
N TRP A 15 0.45 -2.61 -3.22
CA TRP A 15 -0.31 -3.03 -2.05
C TRP A 15 -1.59 -2.20 -1.92
N THR A 16 -2.72 -2.87 -1.69
CA THR A 16 -4.01 -2.19 -1.44
C THR A 16 -4.06 -1.63 -0.01
N ALA A 17 -5.00 -0.71 0.26
CA ALA A 17 -5.20 -0.15 1.59
C ALA A 17 -5.47 -1.26 2.63
N ARG A 18 -6.30 -2.25 2.28
CA ARG A 18 -6.57 -3.43 3.11
C ARG A 18 -5.31 -4.22 3.45
N GLU A 19 -4.48 -4.53 2.45
CA GLU A 19 -3.26 -5.30 2.69
C GLU A 19 -2.26 -4.51 3.54
N LYS A 20 -2.12 -3.20 3.30
CA LYS A 20 -1.26 -2.33 4.12
C LYS A 20 -1.70 -2.33 5.57
N LEU A 21 -3.00 -2.17 5.83
CA LEU A 21 -3.58 -2.23 7.18
C LEU A 21 -3.36 -3.59 7.83
N PHE A 22 -3.52 -4.68 7.08
CA PHE A 22 -3.23 -6.03 7.57
C PHE A 22 -1.76 -6.16 8.02
N ILE A 23 -0.81 -5.68 7.22
CA ILE A 23 0.62 -5.74 7.57
C ILE A 23 0.94 -4.88 8.80
N ILE A 24 0.34 -3.69 8.92
CA ILE A 24 0.46 -2.86 10.12
C ILE A 24 -0.11 -3.60 11.35
N SER A 25 -1.30 -4.17 11.23
CA SER A 25 -1.92 -4.91 12.33
C SER A 25 -1.12 -6.14 12.74
N TYR A 26 -0.46 -6.82 11.79
CA TYR A 26 0.44 -7.92 12.09
C TYR A 26 1.62 -7.45 12.94
N LEU A 27 2.26 -6.34 12.55
CA LEU A 27 3.36 -5.75 13.32
C LEU A 27 2.93 -5.34 14.74
N GLU A 28 1.71 -4.81 14.91
CA GLU A 28 1.23 -4.28 16.18
C GLU A 28 0.72 -5.36 17.14
N ASN A 29 0.13 -6.44 16.62
CA ASN A 29 -0.56 -7.44 17.44
C ASN A 29 0.23 -8.74 17.65
N VAL A 30 1.24 -9.04 16.82
CA VAL A 30 2.01 -10.28 16.98
C VAL A 30 3.15 -10.07 17.97
N PRO A 31 3.21 -10.84 19.07
CA PRO A 31 4.28 -10.72 20.06
C PRO A 31 5.66 -10.95 19.42
N GLY A 32 6.62 -10.07 19.73
CA GLY A 32 7.98 -10.16 19.20
C GLY A 32 8.12 -9.77 17.71
N ALA A 33 7.04 -9.33 17.05
CA ALA A 33 7.15 -8.78 15.70
C ALA A 33 7.97 -7.49 15.70
N SER A 34 8.91 -7.40 14.77
CA SER A 34 9.73 -6.21 14.55
C SER A 34 9.51 -5.68 13.14
N VAL A 35 9.77 -4.38 12.91
CA VAL A 35 9.63 -3.77 11.57
C VAL A 35 10.48 -4.52 10.55
N ARG A 36 11.69 -4.94 10.91
CA ARG A 36 12.59 -5.70 10.03
C ARG A 36 12.06 -7.10 9.74
N GLY A 37 11.66 -7.85 10.78
CA GLY A 37 11.10 -9.19 10.60
C GLY A 37 9.81 -9.21 9.77
N THR A 38 8.95 -8.21 9.97
CA THR A 38 7.74 -8.02 9.16
C THR A 38 8.08 -7.66 7.71
N ALA A 39 9.06 -6.78 7.50
CA ALA A 39 9.52 -6.41 6.15
C ALA A 39 10.05 -7.62 5.37
N ASP A 40 10.87 -8.44 6.02
CA ASP A 40 11.42 -9.67 5.43
C ASP A 40 10.31 -10.67 5.11
N LYS A 41 9.35 -10.87 6.04
CA LYS A 41 8.21 -11.78 5.86
C LYS A 41 7.33 -11.41 4.66
N PHE A 42 7.05 -10.13 4.47
CA PHE A 42 6.18 -9.64 3.40
C PHE A 42 6.95 -9.22 2.13
N GLN A 43 8.28 -9.38 2.11
CA GLN A 43 9.18 -8.98 1.03
C GLN A 43 8.98 -7.51 0.62
N ILE A 44 8.88 -6.63 1.61
CA ILE A 44 8.74 -5.18 1.45
C ILE A 44 9.88 -4.45 2.13
N GLN A 45 10.04 -3.16 1.85
CA GLN A 45 11.07 -2.37 2.52
C GLN A 45 10.59 -1.93 3.92
N PRO A 46 11.45 -1.93 4.95
CA PRO A 46 11.12 -1.39 6.27
C PRO A 46 10.57 0.03 6.25
N LYS A 47 11.02 0.85 5.28
CA LYS A 47 10.50 2.21 5.06
C LYS A 47 9.01 2.22 4.74
N GLN A 48 8.54 1.30 3.90
CA GLN A 48 7.13 1.23 3.51
C GLN A 48 6.22 0.99 4.71
N ILE A 49 6.64 0.12 5.64
CA ILE A 49 5.89 -0.15 6.87
C ILE A 49 5.77 1.10 7.73
N ARG A 50 6.87 1.86 7.88
CA ARG A 50 6.87 3.13 8.65
C ARG A 50 5.96 4.16 7.99
N ASP A 51 6.06 4.32 6.68
CA ASP A 51 5.24 5.26 5.91
C ASP A 51 3.74 4.91 6.03
N TRP A 52 3.39 3.63 5.91
CA TRP A 52 2.00 3.19 6.07
C TRP A 52 1.50 3.36 7.49
N ARG A 53 2.34 3.10 8.51
CA ARG A 53 1.97 3.32 9.92
C ARG A 53 1.71 4.80 10.21
N ASN A 54 2.52 5.70 9.67
CA ASN A 54 2.31 7.15 9.79
C ASN A 54 1.00 7.59 9.12
N LYS A 55 0.62 6.94 8.02
CA LYS A 55 -0.63 7.21 7.28
C LYS A 55 -1.77 6.24 7.63
N ARG A 56 -1.72 5.60 8.81
CA ARG A 56 -2.70 4.57 9.20
C ARG A 56 -4.13 5.11 9.23
N GLN A 57 -4.32 6.33 9.72
CA GLN A 57 -5.62 7.02 9.74
C GLN A 57 -6.18 7.20 8.32
N GLU A 58 -5.37 7.73 7.40
CA GLU A 58 -5.76 7.88 5.98
C GLU A 58 -6.08 6.53 5.32
N LEU A 59 -5.32 5.46 5.65
CA LEU A 59 -5.57 4.11 5.14
C LEU A 59 -6.88 3.51 5.64
N LEU A 60 -7.31 3.84 6.87
CA LEU A 60 -8.60 3.40 7.43
C LEU A 60 -9.79 4.09 6.74
N LEU A 61 -9.62 5.35 6.33
CA LEU A 61 -10.64 6.11 5.61
C LEU A 61 -10.69 5.77 4.11
N ALA A 62 -9.63 5.18 3.58
CA ALA A 62 -9.56 4.81 2.16
C ALA A 62 -10.36 3.54 1.86
N GLN A 63 -10.91 3.46 0.65
CA GLN A 63 -11.58 2.24 0.19
C GLN A 63 -10.59 1.04 0.16
N PRO A 64 -11.01 -0.19 0.52
CA PRO A 64 -10.11 -1.33 0.73
C PRO A 64 -9.23 -1.68 -0.47
N HIS A 65 -9.74 -1.51 -1.69
CA HIS A 65 -9.09 -1.89 -2.94
C HIS A 65 -8.11 -0.83 -3.47
N VAL A 66 -8.09 0.37 -2.88
CA VAL A 66 -7.27 1.49 -3.34
C VAL A 66 -5.80 1.22 -3.09
N LYS A 67 -4.98 1.32 -4.14
CA LYS A 67 -3.52 1.06 -4.09
C LYS A 67 -2.71 2.30 -3.69
N ARG A 68 -3.20 3.50 -4.01
CA ARG A 68 -2.56 4.78 -3.70
C ARG A 68 -3.53 5.60 -2.88
N LEU A 69 -3.13 6.06 -1.71
CA LEU A 69 -3.88 7.09 -0.99
C LEU A 69 -3.98 8.28 -1.95
N ASN A 70 -5.21 8.65 -2.34
CA ASN A 70 -5.48 9.58 -3.43
C ASN A 70 -4.79 10.94 -3.18
N SER A 71 -3.56 11.07 -3.66
CA SER A 71 -2.83 12.34 -3.73
C SER A 71 -2.95 12.97 -5.12
N GLY A 72 -3.86 12.46 -5.95
CA GLY A 72 -4.14 12.94 -7.31
C GLY A 72 -5.32 13.89 -7.36
N SER A 73 -5.61 14.39 -8.56
CA SER A 73 -6.77 15.25 -8.81
C SER A 73 -8.05 14.57 -8.31
N ARG A 74 -8.99 15.39 -7.82
CA ARG A 74 -10.31 14.91 -7.36
C ARG A 74 -11.01 14.18 -8.52
N PRO A 75 -11.84 13.16 -8.22
CA PRO A 75 -12.70 12.54 -9.21
C PRO A 75 -13.48 13.59 -9.99
N ASN A 76 -13.55 13.44 -11.31
CA ASN A 76 -14.39 14.32 -12.14
C ASN A 76 -15.88 14.11 -11.83
N PHE A 77 -16.25 12.90 -11.38
CA PHE A 77 -17.63 12.51 -11.06
C PHE A 77 -17.68 11.66 -9.77
N PRO A 78 -17.65 12.30 -8.59
CA PRO A 78 -17.57 11.58 -7.31
C PRO A 78 -18.75 10.65 -7.03
N GLU A 79 -19.96 11.05 -7.45
CA GLU A 79 -21.20 10.31 -7.21
C GLU A 79 -21.25 9.01 -8.03
N LEU A 80 -20.86 9.07 -9.31
CA LEU A 80 -20.80 7.90 -10.19
C LEU A 80 -19.74 6.88 -9.75
N GLU A 81 -18.58 7.35 -9.29
CA GLU A 81 -17.53 6.47 -8.76
C GLU A 81 -17.95 5.78 -7.45
N ALA A 82 -18.78 6.43 -6.63
CA ALA A 82 -19.33 5.83 -5.42
C ALA A 82 -20.37 4.75 -5.75
N GLU A 83 -21.31 5.02 -6.66
CA GLU A 83 -22.32 4.05 -7.10
C GLU A 83 -21.69 2.81 -7.74
N LEU A 84 -20.64 2.99 -8.56
CA LEU A 84 -19.84 1.90 -9.15
C LEU A 84 -19.07 1.07 -8.12
N ALA A 85 -18.73 1.63 -6.96
CA ALA A 85 -18.01 0.89 -5.91
C ALA A 85 -18.94 0.01 -5.06
N GLU A 86 -20.25 0.28 -5.09
CA GLU A 86 -21.28 -0.45 -4.34
C GLU A 86 -21.92 -1.61 -5.13
N TRP A 87 -21.76 -1.64 -6.45
CA TRP A 87 -22.14 -2.75 -7.34
C TRP A 87 -21.11 -3.90 -7.32
#